data_AF-A0A7L3A2Q4-F1
#
_entry.id   AF-A0A7L3A2Q4-F1
#
_cell.length_a   1.000
_cell.length_b   1.000
_cell.length_c   1.000
_cell.angle_alpha   90.00
_cell.angle_beta   90.00
_cell.angle_gamma   90.00
#
_symmetry.space_group_name_H-M   'P 1'
#
loop_
_entity.id
_entity.type
_entity.pdbx_description
1 polymer ?
#
loop_
_entity_poly.entity_id
_entity_poly.type
_entity_poly.pdbx_seq_one_letter_code
_entity_poly.pdbx_strand_id
1 'polypeptide(L)'
;TLQNVTIPPSENCTSPDFCWTEGNTTWTLKNITETDYISKCQHIFVNSDLPDLAIGLILLALSLLVLCSCLIMIVKLLNSVLKGQVASVIKKTINTDFPFPFTWLAGYLAMLAGAGMTFVVQSSSVFTSAITPLVGIGVISIERSYPLTLGANIGTTTTAILAALASPGSTLKYSLQIALCHFFFNVSGIILFYPIPYTRLPIRMSKTLGNITAQYRWFAIFYLLLCFFLLPLFVFALSLAGWAVLLGVCLPLCALFIAVVVINVMQKRRPHSLPEKLQNWDFLPVWMHSLEPWDNIIMSSLAFCGKHCCGFCKCCKVNTEQEGAKDNQLKTMEVYENTMAMADEERGGRRAPAVACVDKTGTNNTAL
;
A
#
# COMPACT_ATOMS: atom_id res chain seq x y z
N THR A 1 6.05 62.77 6.91
CA THR A 1 5.70 62.79 8.35
C THR A 1 6.16 64.10 8.94
N LEU A 2 5.47 64.64 9.95
CA LEU A 2 5.92 65.85 10.66
C LEU A 2 7.06 65.45 11.61
N GLN A 3 8.22 66.09 11.48
CA GLN A 3 9.36 65.84 12.35
C GLN A 3 9.81 67.13 13.03
N ASN A 4 10.22 67.01 14.28
CA ASN A 4 10.73 68.12 15.07
C ASN A 4 12.16 68.42 14.61
N VAL A 5 12.42 69.65 14.17
CA VAL A 5 13.74 70.11 13.73
C VAL A 5 14.13 71.34 14.54
N THR A 6 15.41 71.44 14.92
CA THR A 6 15.96 72.61 15.62
C THR A 6 16.27 73.74 14.63
N ILE A 7 15.89 74.97 14.97
CA ILE A 7 16.19 76.16 14.16
C ILE A 7 17.30 76.97 14.87
N PRO A 8 18.33 77.46 14.14
CA PRO A 8 19.31 78.38 14.71
C PRO A 8 18.66 79.72 15.11
N PRO A 9 19.17 80.40 16.15
CA PRO A 9 18.54 81.59 16.74
C PRO A 9 18.44 82.82 15.82
N SER A 10 19.01 82.79 14.61
CA SER A 10 18.95 83.85 13.61
C SER A 10 17.75 83.74 12.65
N GLU A 11 17.02 82.63 12.63
CA GLU A 11 15.86 82.43 11.75
C GLU A 11 14.56 82.57 12.57
N ASN A 12 13.74 83.58 12.24
CA ASN A 12 12.46 83.81 12.89
C ASN A 12 11.46 82.70 12.52
N CYS A 13 10.92 82.00 13.52
CA CYS A 13 9.76 81.12 13.36
C CYS A 13 8.61 81.90 12.71
N THR A 14 8.19 81.46 11.53
CA THR A 14 7.20 82.17 10.70
C THR A 14 5.75 81.92 11.14
N SER A 15 5.52 80.98 12.08
CA SER A 15 4.19 80.67 12.64
C SER A 15 4.28 80.25 14.10
N PRO A 16 3.59 80.92 15.04
CA PRO A 16 3.62 80.61 16.47
C PRO A 16 2.95 79.26 16.83
N ASP A 17 2.03 78.77 15.99
CA ASP A 17 1.28 77.53 16.29
C ASP A 17 2.13 76.25 16.15
N PHE A 18 3.32 76.33 15.55
CA PHE A 18 4.17 75.17 15.25
C PHE A 18 5.60 75.28 15.79
N CYS A 19 5.85 76.28 16.66
CA CYS A 19 7.16 76.50 17.28
C CYS A 19 7.05 76.58 18.80
N TRP A 20 7.96 75.90 19.51
CA TRP A 20 8.10 76.03 20.95
C TRP A 20 9.59 76.02 21.33
N THR A 21 9.90 76.60 22.49
CA THR A 21 11.26 76.67 23.03
C THR A 21 11.40 75.73 24.21
N GLU A 22 12.47 74.93 24.21
CA GLU A 22 12.81 74.05 25.33
C GLU A 22 14.31 74.23 25.62
N GLY A 23 14.63 74.85 26.77
CA GLY A 23 15.99 75.27 27.09
C GLY A 23 16.52 76.38 26.16
N ASN A 24 17.75 76.22 25.66
CA ASN A 24 18.42 77.16 24.73
C ASN A 24 18.12 76.87 23.25
N THR A 25 17.18 75.95 22.95
CA THR A 25 16.90 75.49 21.59
C THR A 25 15.44 75.74 21.19
N THR A 26 15.25 76.27 19.98
CA THR A 26 13.92 76.50 19.38
C THR A 26 13.60 75.34 18.44
N TRP A 27 12.43 74.74 18.62
CA TRP A 27 11.94 73.62 17.82
C TRP A 27 10.84 74.09 16.87
N THR A 28 10.80 73.52 15.66
CA THR A 28 9.69 73.66 14.73
C THR A 28 9.26 72.32 14.14
N LEU A 29 7.99 72.22 13.77
CA LEU A 29 7.46 71.10 12.99
C LEU A 29 7.70 71.34 11.50
N LYS A 30 8.63 70.60 10.89
CA LYS A 30 8.86 70.64 9.44
C LYS A 30 8.17 69.45 8.78
N ASN A 31 7.46 69.71 7.68
CA ASN A 31 6.91 68.65 6.84
C ASN A 31 8.06 68.04 6.02
N ILE A 32 8.44 66.80 6.36
CA ILE A 32 9.47 66.05 5.66
C ILE A 32 8.78 64.94 4.88
N THR A 33 9.02 64.90 3.57
CA THR A 33 8.65 63.80 2.70
C THR A 33 9.83 62.83 2.63
N GLU A 34 9.77 61.72 3.37
CA GLU A 34 10.67 60.59 3.17
C GLU A 34 10.18 59.76 1.99
N THR A 35 11.05 59.51 1.01
CA THR A 35 10.82 58.55 -0.06
C THR A 35 11.40 57.21 0.36
N ASP A 36 10.54 56.31 0.85
CA ASP A 36 10.92 54.92 1.10
C ASP A 36 11.03 54.17 -0.24
N TYR A 37 12.26 53.85 -0.64
CA TYR A 37 12.50 52.93 -1.74
C TYR A 37 12.19 51.50 -1.27
N ILE A 38 10.91 51.13 -1.29
CA ILE A 38 10.49 49.74 -1.05
C ILE A 38 11.09 48.89 -2.18
N SER A 39 12.11 48.09 -1.86
CA SER A 39 12.69 47.16 -2.80
C SER A 39 11.62 46.15 -3.23
N LYS A 40 11.45 45.98 -4.54
CA LYS A 40 10.54 44.95 -5.07
C LYS A 40 10.99 43.58 -4.57
N CYS A 41 10.06 42.80 -4.01
CA CYS A 41 10.35 41.46 -3.51
C CYS A 41 10.84 40.54 -4.66
N GLN A 42 11.90 39.76 -4.44
CA GLN A 42 12.42 38.86 -5.47
C GLN A 42 11.58 37.58 -5.58
N HIS A 43 10.49 37.64 -6.33
CA HIS A 43 9.71 36.47 -6.73
C HIS A 43 9.45 36.47 -8.24
N ILE A 44 9.21 35.28 -8.80
CA ILE A 44 9.06 35.03 -10.24
C ILE A 44 7.99 35.94 -10.89
N PHE A 45 6.96 36.34 -10.14
CA PHE A 45 5.84 37.16 -10.61
C PHE A 45 5.93 38.65 -10.23
N VAL A 46 7.12 39.18 -9.88
CA VAL A 46 7.27 40.56 -9.36
C VAL A 46 6.92 41.67 -10.38
N ASN A 47 6.95 41.35 -11.67
CA ASN A 47 6.61 42.28 -12.76
C ASN A 47 5.34 41.83 -13.50
N SER A 48 4.46 41.08 -12.84
CA SER A 48 3.23 40.55 -13.42
C SER A 48 2.02 41.31 -12.88
N ASP A 49 1.16 41.83 -13.77
CA ASP A 49 -0.10 42.50 -13.39
C ASP A 49 -1.23 41.51 -13.04
N LEU A 50 -0.87 40.28 -12.67
CA LEU A 50 -1.84 39.22 -12.37
C LEU A 50 -2.33 39.35 -10.92
N PRO A 51 -3.62 39.09 -10.65
CA PRO A 51 -4.11 39.05 -9.27
C PRO A 51 -3.47 37.89 -8.49
N ASP A 52 -3.28 38.08 -7.19
CA ASP A 52 -2.63 37.10 -6.28
C ASP A 52 -3.27 35.71 -6.35
N LEU A 53 -4.60 35.65 -6.54
CA LEU A 53 -5.33 34.40 -6.72
C LEU A 53 -4.89 33.64 -7.98
N ALA A 54 -4.67 34.34 -9.10
CA ALA A 54 -4.21 33.74 -10.34
C ALA A 54 -2.77 33.23 -10.19
N ILE A 55 -1.90 34.00 -9.54
CA ILE A 55 -0.51 33.59 -9.26
C ILE A 55 -0.52 32.33 -8.37
N GLY A 56 -1.35 32.30 -7.33
CA GLY A 56 -1.52 31.13 -6.46
C GLY A 56 -1.99 29.88 -7.21
N LEU A 57 -2.98 30.01 -8.10
CA LEU A 57 -3.47 28.90 -8.93
C LEU A 57 -2.41 28.39 -9.92
N ILE A 58 -1.63 29.29 -10.53
CA ILE A 58 -0.53 28.92 -11.43
C ILE A 58 0.55 28.15 -10.66
N LEU A 59 0.98 28.63 -9.49
CA LEU A 59 1.97 27.95 -8.66
C LEU A 59 1.47 26.59 -8.15
N LEU A 60 0.20 26.48 -7.79
CA LEU A 60 -0.42 25.22 -7.37
C LEU A 60 -0.46 24.22 -8.53
N ALA A 61 -0.88 24.64 -9.72
CA ALA A 61 -0.89 23.79 -10.90
C ALA A 61 0.53 23.33 -11.29
N LEU A 62 1.51 24.23 -11.26
CA LEU A 62 2.91 23.91 -11.58
C LEU A 62 3.50 22.93 -10.57
N SER A 63 3.31 23.16 -9.27
CA SER A 63 3.80 22.28 -8.22
C SER A 63 3.16 20.89 -8.30
N LEU A 64 1.84 20.81 -8.57
CA LEU A 64 1.16 19.53 -8.78
C LEU A 64 1.69 18.79 -10.02
N LEU A 65 1.94 19.50 -11.13
CA LEU A 65 2.54 18.91 -12.34
C LEU A 65 3.95 18.39 -12.10
N VAL A 66 4.80 19.17 -11.42
CA VAL A 66 6.18 18.76 -11.07
C VAL A 66 6.15 17.56 -10.14
N LEU A 67 5.28 17.56 -9.13
CA LEU A 67 5.11 16.45 -8.20
C LEU A 67 4.64 15.18 -8.93
N CYS A 68 3.60 15.28 -9.77
CA CYS A 68 3.08 14.17 -10.56
C CYS A 68 4.13 13.62 -11.54
N SER A 69 4.85 14.50 -12.25
CA SER A 69 5.93 14.11 -13.16
C SER A 69 7.06 13.39 -12.42
N CYS A 70 7.50 13.94 -11.28
CA CYS A 70 8.51 13.32 -10.43
C CYS A 70 8.06 11.93 -9.95
N LEU A 71 6.81 11.79 -9.49
CA LEU A 71 6.26 10.52 -9.02
C LEU A 71 6.10 9.49 -10.15
N ILE A 72 5.76 9.90 -11.37
CA ILE A 72 5.71 9.00 -12.53
C ILE A 72 7.13 8.59 -12.96
N MET A 73 8.06 9.54 -12.99
CA MET A 73 9.44 9.28 -13.39
C MET A 73 10.16 8.36 -12.41
N ILE A 74 9.98 8.56 -11.09
CA ILE A 74 10.57 7.68 -10.07
C ILE A 74 10.01 6.25 -10.19
N VAL A 75 8.69 6.09 -10.44
CA VAL A 75 8.08 4.77 -10.67
C VAL A 75 8.62 4.12 -11.96
N LYS A 76 8.78 4.88 -13.05
CA LYS A 76 9.33 4.36 -14.31
C LYS A 76 10.80 3.98 -14.19
N LEU A 77 11.61 4.82 -13.56
CA LEU A 77 13.03 4.54 -13.30
C LEU A 77 13.17 3.30 -12.44
N LEU A 78 12.39 3.19 -11.36
CA LEU A 78 12.45 2.04 -10.49
C LEU A 78 11.95 0.75 -11.18
N ASN A 79 10.89 0.81 -11.98
CA ASN A 79 10.47 -0.33 -12.81
C ASN A 79 11.53 -0.73 -13.85
N SER A 80 12.27 0.23 -14.40
CA SER A 80 13.37 -0.04 -15.33
C SER A 80 14.59 -0.65 -14.63
N VAL A 81 14.95 -0.15 -13.45
CA VAL A 81 16.07 -0.67 -12.63
C VAL A 81 15.77 -2.08 -12.11
N LEU A 82 14.54 -2.31 -11.68
CA LEU A 82 14.12 -3.59 -11.12
C LEU A 82 13.89 -4.65 -12.20
N LYS A 83 13.49 -4.29 -13.42
CA LYS A 83 13.54 -5.20 -14.59
C LYS A 83 14.97 -5.50 -15.07
N GLY A 84 15.96 -4.70 -14.65
CA GLY A 84 17.36 -4.83 -15.02
C GLY A 84 18.17 -5.78 -14.13
N GLN A 85 19.42 -5.39 -13.83
CA GLN A 85 20.38 -6.23 -13.10
C GLN A 85 19.91 -6.68 -11.71
N VAL A 86 19.02 -5.91 -11.07
CA VAL A 86 18.57 -6.18 -9.70
C VAL A 86 17.59 -7.36 -9.62
N ALA A 87 16.67 -7.55 -10.58
CA ALA A 87 15.87 -8.77 -10.64
C ALA A 87 16.73 -10.03 -10.86
N SER A 88 17.84 -9.90 -11.61
CA SER A 88 18.77 -11.00 -11.83
C SER A 88 19.59 -11.34 -10.57
N VAL A 89 20.03 -10.33 -9.81
CA VAL A 89 20.69 -10.51 -8.51
C VAL A 89 19.70 -11.07 -7.48
N ILE A 90 18.47 -10.58 -7.46
CA ILE A 90 17.38 -11.12 -6.64
C ILE A 90 17.15 -12.59 -7.01
N LYS A 91 17.00 -12.94 -8.28
CA LYS A 91 16.83 -14.33 -8.73
C LYS A 91 18.01 -15.22 -8.30
N LYS A 92 19.25 -14.71 -8.41
CA LYS A 92 20.46 -15.47 -8.13
C LYS A 92 20.75 -15.62 -6.63
N THR A 93 20.35 -14.68 -5.78
CA THR A 93 20.60 -14.67 -4.33
C THR A 93 19.39 -15.12 -3.50
N ILE A 94 18.16 -14.94 -3.99
CA ILE A 94 16.91 -15.24 -3.25
C ILE A 94 16.33 -16.61 -3.61
N ASN A 95 16.59 -17.11 -4.83
CA ASN A 95 16.23 -18.47 -5.23
C ASN A 95 17.39 -19.47 -5.07
N THR A 96 18.45 -19.09 -4.35
CA THR A 96 19.45 -20.05 -3.89
C THR A 96 18.82 -20.83 -2.75
N ASP A 97 18.42 -22.07 -3.02
CA ASP A 97 18.09 -23.01 -1.96
C ASP A 97 19.39 -23.46 -1.33
N PHE A 98 19.67 -22.94 -0.13
CA PHE A 98 20.78 -23.41 0.67
C PHE A 98 20.54 -24.89 1.03
N PRO A 99 21.58 -25.76 0.94
CA PRO A 99 21.46 -27.14 1.34
C PRO A 99 21.10 -27.26 2.83
N PHE A 100 20.41 -28.35 3.18
CA PHE A 100 20.12 -28.70 4.58
C PHE A 100 21.42 -28.69 5.39
N PRO A 101 21.51 -28.01 6.56
CA PRO A 101 20.43 -27.52 7.44
C PRO A 101 20.06 -26.02 7.31
N PHE A 102 20.59 -25.28 6.33
CA PHE A 102 20.47 -23.80 6.29
C PHE A 102 19.24 -23.27 5.52
N THR A 103 18.22 -24.11 5.31
CA THR A 103 17.00 -23.71 4.57
C THR A 103 16.28 -22.52 5.21
N TRP A 104 16.32 -22.38 6.54
CA TRP A 104 15.69 -21.24 7.22
C TRP A 104 16.37 -19.91 6.86
N LEU A 105 17.70 -19.92 6.67
CA LEU A 105 18.52 -18.75 6.41
C LEU A 105 18.13 -18.06 5.10
N ALA A 106 17.68 -18.84 4.12
CA ALA A 106 17.29 -18.35 2.81
C ALA A 106 16.15 -17.31 2.90
N GLY A 107 15.20 -17.50 3.83
CA GLY A 107 14.13 -16.54 4.07
C GLY A 107 14.59 -15.27 4.80
N TYR A 108 15.54 -15.37 5.73
CA TYR A 108 16.13 -14.20 6.39
C TYR A 108 17.02 -13.40 5.43
N LEU A 109 17.74 -14.07 4.53
CA LEU A 109 18.51 -13.39 3.48
C LEU A 109 17.59 -12.64 2.51
N ALA A 110 16.46 -13.23 2.14
CA ALA A 110 15.43 -12.55 1.36
C ALA A 110 14.86 -11.32 2.10
N MET A 111 14.68 -11.42 3.42
CA MET A 111 14.25 -10.30 4.26
C MET A 111 15.30 -9.18 4.31
N LEU A 112 16.58 -9.51 4.51
CA LEU A 112 17.68 -8.54 4.47
C LEU A 112 17.80 -7.88 3.09
N ALA A 113 17.63 -8.64 2.01
CA ALA A 113 17.61 -8.10 0.66
C ALA A 113 16.45 -7.11 0.47
N GLY A 114 15.23 -7.43 0.95
CA GLY A 114 14.09 -6.51 0.91
C GLY A 114 14.32 -5.23 1.72
N ALA A 115 14.94 -5.34 2.90
CA ALA A 115 15.29 -4.21 3.74
C ALA A 115 16.34 -3.31 3.08
N GLY A 116 17.42 -3.89 2.54
CA GLY A 116 18.48 -3.16 1.85
C GLY A 116 17.97 -2.48 0.57
N MET A 117 17.17 -3.19 -0.22
CA MET A 117 16.55 -2.62 -1.42
C MET A 117 15.65 -1.44 -1.09
N THR A 118 14.82 -1.56 -0.06
CA THR A 118 13.95 -0.46 0.37
C THR A 118 14.73 0.69 0.98
N PHE A 119 15.83 0.43 1.68
CA PHE A 119 16.73 1.48 2.17
C PHE A 119 17.34 2.29 1.03
N VAL A 120 17.82 1.63 -0.03
CA VAL A 120 18.41 2.29 -1.21
C VAL A 120 17.35 3.07 -1.99
N VAL A 121 16.19 2.46 -2.21
CA VAL A 121 15.10 3.05 -3.00
C VAL A 121 14.29 4.08 -2.19
N GLN A 122 14.36 4.03 -0.86
CA GLN A 122 13.55 4.79 0.10
C GLN A 122 12.02 4.69 -0.12
N SER A 123 11.56 3.69 -0.88
CA SER A 123 10.15 3.51 -1.21
C SER A 123 9.78 2.02 -1.20
N SER A 124 9.04 1.62 -0.16
CA SER A 124 8.50 0.26 -0.04
C SER A 124 7.35 0.00 -1.00
N SER A 125 6.59 1.04 -1.41
CA SER A 125 5.53 0.90 -2.40
C SER A 125 6.09 0.60 -3.79
N VAL A 126 7.20 1.23 -4.16
CA VAL A 126 7.83 0.94 -5.44
C VAL A 126 8.54 -0.40 -5.42
N PHE A 127 9.20 -0.76 -4.31
CA PHE A 127 9.75 -2.09 -4.15
C PHE A 127 8.65 -3.16 -4.31
N THR A 128 7.57 -3.10 -3.53
CA THR A 128 6.46 -4.07 -3.62
C THR A 128 5.83 -4.13 -5.00
N SER A 129 5.58 -2.98 -5.64
CA SER A 129 5.03 -2.90 -7.01
C SER A 129 5.90 -3.57 -8.07
N ALA A 130 7.21 -3.64 -7.87
CA ALA A 130 8.12 -4.29 -8.80
C ALA A 130 8.22 -5.81 -8.58
N ILE A 131 8.10 -6.28 -7.33
CA ILE A 131 8.12 -7.71 -7.02
C ILE A 131 6.80 -8.36 -7.46
N THR A 132 5.67 -7.65 -7.37
CA THR A 132 4.34 -8.21 -7.71
C THR A 132 4.26 -8.80 -9.12
N PRO A 133 4.69 -8.11 -10.21
CA PRO A 133 4.76 -8.71 -11.54
C PRO A 133 5.71 -9.91 -11.61
N LEU A 134 6.84 -9.88 -10.91
CA LEU A 134 7.81 -10.98 -10.88
C LEU A 134 7.23 -12.24 -10.23
N VAL A 135 6.38 -12.06 -9.21
CA VAL A 135 5.60 -13.16 -8.63
C VAL A 135 4.54 -13.64 -9.62
N GLY A 136 3.85 -12.73 -10.30
CA GLY A 136 2.82 -13.06 -11.30
C GLY A 136 3.34 -13.84 -12.52
N ILE A 137 4.61 -13.67 -12.89
CA ILE A 137 5.27 -14.44 -13.97
C ILE A 137 6.05 -15.66 -13.45
N GLY A 138 5.99 -15.97 -12.15
CA GLY A 138 6.65 -17.12 -11.54
C GLY A 138 8.16 -17.00 -11.34
N VAL A 139 8.75 -15.81 -11.53
CA VAL A 139 10.20 -15.58 -11.30
C VAL A 139 10.56 -15.60 -9.81
N ILE A 140 9.62 -15.18 -8.95
CA ILE A 140 9.75 -15.21 -7.49
C ILE A 140 8.54 -15.98 -6.94
N SER A 141 8.78 -17.00 -6.11
CA SER A 141 7.67 -17.72 -5.48
C SER A 141 6.95 -16.86 -4.43
N ILE A 142 5.67 -17.13 -4.19
CA ILE A 142 4.85 -16.42 -3.20
C ILE A 142 5.45 -16.59 -1.78
N GLU A 143 6.10 -17.71 -1.52
CA GLU A 143 6.79 -18.03 -0.27
C GLU A 143 7.99 -17.13 -0.03
N ARG A 144 8.66 -16.69 -1.11
CA ARG A 144 9.82 -15.79 -1.07
C ARG A 144 9.40 -14.31 -1.10
N SER A 145 8.24 -14.00 -1.69
CA SER A 145 7.71 -12.63 -1.70
C SER A 145 7.30 -12.14 -0.31
N TYR A 146 6.84 -13.04 0.56
CA TYR A 146 6.49 -12.71 1.95
C TYR A 146 7.67 -12.16 2.77
N PRO A 147 8.81 -12.88 2.95
CA PRO A 147 9.96 -12.34 3.66
C PRO A 147 10.56 -11.09 3.00
N LEU A 148 10.53 -10.98 1.67
CA LEU A 148 10.95 -9.76 0.97
C LEU A 148 10.11 -8.55 1.40
N THR A 149 8.79 -8.72 1.49
CA THR A 149 7.86 -7.68 1.91
C THR A 149 8.06 -7.30 3.38
N LEU A 150 8.28 -8.29 4.26
CA LEU A 150 8.64 -8.02 5.66
C LEU A 150 9.95 -7.23 5.77
N GLY A 151 10.94 -7.58 4.95
CA GLY A 151 12.18 -6.83 4.81
C GLY A 151 11.95 -5.38 4.41
N ALA A 152 11.11 -5.15 3.40
CA ALA A 152 10.76 -3.81 2.94
C ALA A 152 10.14 -2.93 4.04
N ASN A 153 9.32 -3.52 4.91
CA ASN A 153 8.77 -2.82 6.06
C ASN A 153 9.87 -2.39 7.04
N ILE A 154 10.87 -3.25 7.29
CA ILE A 154 12.06 -2.85 8.07
C ILE A 154 12.79 -1.70 7.35
N GLY A 155 13.06 -1.82 6.05
CA GLY A 155 13.80 -0.79 5.30
C GLY A 155 13.13 0.59 5.33
N THR A 156 11.79 0.65 5.38
CA THR A 156 11.03 1.91 5.48
C THR A 156 11.33 2.65 6.79
N THR A 157 11.60 1.92 7.88
CA THR A 157 11.91 2.53 9.18
C THR A 157 13.25 3.26 9.18
N THR A 158 14.18 2.89 8.30
CA THR A 158 15.45 3.60 8.15
C THR A 158 15.26 5.03 7.65
N THR A 159 14.26 5.27 6.80
CA THR A 159 13.90 6.63 6.37
C THR A 159 13.45 7.48 7.56
N ALA A 160 12.67 6.92 8.48
CA ALA A 160 12.26 7.63 9.70
C ALA A 160 13.45 7.93 10.61
N ILE A 161 14.41 7.01 10.72
CA ILE A 161 15.64 7.22 11.49
C ILE A 161 16.49 8.32 10.86
N LEU A 162 16.69 8.32 9.55
CA LEU A 162 17.42 9.39 8.85
C LEU A 162 16.74 10.75 9.01
N ALA A 163 15.42 10.81 8.87
CA ALA A 163 14.64 12.04 9.08
C ALA A 163 14.75 12.54 10.53
N ALA A 164 14.75 11.62 11.50
CA ALA A 164 14.96 11.97 12.89
C ALA A 164 16.36 12.53 13.15
N LEU A 165 17.41 11.94 12.57
CA LEU A 165 18.79 12.41 12.69
C LEU A 165 19.02 13.77 12.01
N ALA A 166 18.22 14.10 11.01
CA ALA A 166 18.23 15.41 10.36
C ALA A 166 17.43 16.49 11.12
N SER A 167 16.72 16.13 12.20
CA SER A 167 15.94 17.10 12.98
C SER A 167 16.84 18.01 13.83
N PRO A 168 16.42 19.27 14.10
CA PRO A 168 17.14 20.18 14.99
C PRO A 168 17.42 19.56 16.38
N GLY A 169 18.53 19.94 17.00
CA GLY A 169 18.97 19.36 18.28
C GLY A 169 17.95 19.47 19.43
N SER A 170 17.04 20.46 19.38
CA SER A 170 15.95 20.63 20.34
C SER A 170 14.85 19.56 20.23
N THR A 171 14.58 19.05 19.02
CA THR A 171 13.53 18.04 18.75
C THR A 171 14.10 16.65 18.48
N LEU A 172 15.40 16.52 18.27
CA LEU A 172 16.11 15.28 17.97
C LEU A 172 15.72 14.11 18.89
N LYS A 173 15.63 14.35 20.21
CA LYS A 173 15.25 13.30 21.18
C LYS A 173 13.87 12.72 20.89
N TYR A 174 12.88 13.58 20.62
CA TYR A 174 11.51 13.17 20.34
C TYR A 174 11.40 12.51 18.96
N SER A 175 12.02 13.09 17.93
CA SER A 175 12.02 12.52 16.58
C SER A 175 12.67 11.13 16.55
N LEU A 176 13.81 10.95 17.24
CA LEU A 176 14.50 9.68 17.30
C LEU A 176 13.72 8.64 18.09
N GLN A 177 13.07 9.04 19.19
CA GLN A 177 12.20 8.13 19.95
C GLN A 177 11.07 7.59 19.06
N ILE A 178 10.39 8.44 18.31
CA ILE A 178 9.31 8.02 17.39
C ILE A 178 9.86 7.09 16.29
N ALA A 179 11.01 7.42 15.71
CA ALA A 179 11.65 6.58 14.69
C ALA A 179 12.04 5.20 15.23
N LEU A 180 12.60 5.13 16.44
CA LEU A 180 12.95 3.87 17.10
C LEU A 180 11.72 3.06 17.50
N CYS A 181 10.65 3.71 17.98
CA CYS A 181 9.37 3.04 18.21
C CYS A 181 8.86 2.39 16.93
N HIS A 182 8.94 3.08 15.78
CA HIS A 182 8.54 2.53 14.48
C HIS A 182 9.43 1.35 14.06
N PHE A 183 10.75 1.44 14.25
CA PHE A 183 11.69 0.34 14.00
C PHE A 183 11.37 -0.90 14.85
N PHE A 184 11.29 -0.73 16.17
CA PHE A 184 11.04 -1.85 17.10
C PHE A 184 9.65 -2.45 16.94
N PHE A 185 8.63 -1.67 16.61
CA PHE A 185 7.30 -2.19 16.29
C PHE A 185 7.33 -3.14 15.09
N ASN A 186 8.00 -2.75 14.00
CA ASN A 186 8.14 -3.61 12.82
C ASN A 186 8.98 -4.86 13.11
N VAL A 187 10.10 -4.72 13.81
CA VAL A 187 11.00 -5.85 14.16
C VAL A 187 10.31 -6.83 15.11
N SER A 188 9.63 -6.35 16.15
CA SER A 188 8.90 -7.20 17.09
C SER A 188 7.74 -7.94 16.41
N GLY A 189 7.00 -7.29 15.52
CA GLY A 189 5.96 -7.94 14.71
C GLY A 189 6.52 -9.08 13.84
N ILE A 190 7.69 -8.87 13.23
CA ILE A 190 8.36 -9.93 12.46
C ILE A 190 8.79 -11.08 13.35
N ILE A 191 9.41 -10.80 14.51
CA ILE A 191 9.82 -11.83 15.48
C ILE A 191 8.60 -12.63 15.99
N LEU A 192 7.45 -11.99 16.14
CA LEU A 192 6.23 -12.64 16.59
C LEU A 192 5.61 -13.55 15.53
N PHE A 193 5.55 -13.10 14.27
CA PHE A 193 4.75 -13.77 13.23
C PHE A 193 5.56 -14.59 12.20
N TYR A 194 6.86 -14.33 12.01
CA TYR A 194 7.66 -14.95 10.96
C TYR A 194 8.37 -16.27 11.35
N PRO A 195 8.98 -16.41 12.55
CA PRO A 195 9.71 -17.61 12.94
C PRO A 195 8.86 -18.87 12.97
N ILE A 196 7.59 -18.75 13.40
CA ILE A 196 6.68 -19.89 13.53
C ILE A 196 6.00 -20.14 12.16
N PRO A 197 6.17 -21.32 11.54
CA PRO A 197 5.59 -21.59 10.21
C PRO A 197 4.05 -21.50 10.18
N TYR A 198 3.38 -21.83 11.30
CA TYR A 198 1.92 -21.79 11.40
C TYR A 198 1.34 -20.37 11.39
N THR A 199 2.09 -19.37 11.87
CA THR A 199 1.65 -17.96 11.93
C THR A 199 1.84 -17.21 10.62
N ARG A 200 2.41 -17.85 9.59
CA ARG A 200 2.55 -17.31 8.22
C ARG A 200 1.23 -17.34 7.46
N LEU A 201 0.16 -16.90 8.12
CA LEU A 201 -1.21 -16.81 7.60
C LEU A 201 -1.31 -15.97 6.32
N PRO A 202 -0.58 -14.84 6.13
CA PRO A 202 -0.70 -14.02 4.93
C PRO A 202 -0.44 -14.77 3.62
N ILE A 203 0.47 -15.75 3.62
CA ILE A 203 0.78 -16.58 2.44
C ILE A 203 -0.43 -17.43 2.04
N ARG A 204 -1.11 -18.03 3.03
CA ARG A 204 -2.30 -18.85 2.77
C ARG A 204 -3.46 -17.97 2.31
N MET A 205 -3.66 -16.83 2.98
CA MET A 205 -4.70 -15.88 2.64
C MET A 205 -4.53 -15.33 1.23
N SER A 206 -3.30 -14.99 0.81
CA SER A 206 -3.05 -14.48 -0.55
C SER A 206 -3.33 -15.52 -1.63
N LYS A 207 -2.96 -16.79 -1.41
CA LYS A 207 -3.28 -17.89 -2.34
C LYS A 207 -4.79 -18.14 -2.43
N THR A 208 -5.48 -18.22 -1.30
CA THR A 208 -6.94 -18.41 -1.28
C THR A 208 -7.67 -17.24 -1.95
N LEU A 209 -7.29 -16.00 -1.62
CA LEU A 209 -7.86 -14.80 -2.21
C LEU A 209 -7.61 -14.75 -3.72
N GLY A 210 -6.40 -15.12 -4.16
CA GLY A 210 -6.03 -15.22 -5.57
C GLY A 210 -6.88 -16.24 -6.33
N ASN A 211 -7.07 -17.43 -5.77
CA ASN A 211 -7.88 -18.49 -6.39
C ASN A 211 -9.37 -18.07 -6.51
N ILE A 212 -9.93 -17.46 -5.47
CA ILE A 212 -11.32 -16.96 -5.51
C ILE A 212 -11.44 -15.86 -6.57
N THR A 213 -10.48 -14.94 -6.63
CA THR A 213 -10.47 -13.85 -7.62
C THR A 213 -10.31 -14.36 -9.06
N ALA A 214 -9.56 -15.46 -9.25
CA ALA A 214 -9.39 -16.09 -10.55
C ALA A 214 -10.70 -16.72 -11.05
N GLN A 215 -11.51 -17.29 -10.15
CA GLN A 215 -12.84 -17.83 -10.45
C GLN A 215 -13.87 -16.71 -10.63
N TYR A 216 -13.93 -15.76 -9.71
CA TYR A 216 -14.94 -14.69 -9.66
C TYR A 216 -14.28 -13.32 -9.90
N ARG A 217 -14.20 -12.86 -11.16
CA ARG A 217 -13.52 -11.59 -11.50
C ARG A 217 -14.13 -10.36 -10.81
N TRP A 218 -15.44 -10.35 -10.59
CA TRP A 218 -16.14 -9.25 -9.89
C TRP A 218 -15.72 -9.14 -8.42
N PHE A 219 -15.31 -10.26 -7.82
CA PHE A 219 -14.90 -10.33 -6.42
C PHE A 219 -13.69 -9.43 -6.14
N ALA A 220 -12.75 -9.27 -7.09
CA ALA A 220 -11.64 -8.33 -6.95
C ALA A 220 -12.11 -6.88 -6.76
N ILE A 221 -13.06 -6.43 -7.58
CA ILE A 221 -13.61 -5.07 -7.50
C ILE A 221 -14.35 -4.88 -6.19
N PHE A 222 -15.18 -5.85 -5.82
CA PHE A 222 -15.90 -5.85 -4.55
C PHE A 222 -14.94 -5.81 -3.36
N TYR A 223 -13.90 -6.65 -3.35
CA TYR A 223 -12.87 -6.69 -2.31
C TYR A 223 -12.16 -5.34 -2.18
N LEU A 224 -11.75 -4.72 -3.29
CA LEU A 224 -11.11 -3.41 -3.28
C LEU A 224 -12.04 -2.33 -2.72
N LEU A 225 -13.30 -2.29 -3.16
CA LEU A 225 -14.28 -1.32 -2.67
C LEU A 225 -14.58 -1.52 -1.18
N LEU A 226 -14.73 -2.77 -0.75
CA LEU A 226 -15.00 -3.12 0.64
C LEU A 226 -13.81 -2.76 1.55
N CYS A 227 -12.62 -3.24 1.24
CA CYS A 227 -11.46 -3.12 2.13
C CYS A 227 -10.82 -1.72 2.13
N PHE A 228 -10.81 -1.01 0.99
CA PHE A 228 -10.17 0.31 0.90
C PHE A 228 -11.12 1.48 1.10
N PHE A 229 -12.44 1.29 0.94
CA PHE A 229 -13.41 2.38 1.09
C PHE A 229 -14.45 2.10 2.18
N LEU A 230 -15.28 1.06 2.04
CA LEU A 230 -16.41 0.84 2.95
C LEU A 230 -15.97 0.56 4.39
N LEU A 231 -14.97 -0.31 4.59
CA LEU A 231 -14.50 -0.68 5.92
C LEU A 231 -13.84 0.50 6.64
N PRO A 232 -12.88 1.24 6.04
CA PRO A 232 -12.33 2.45 6.66
C PRO A 232 -13.40 3.51 6.95
N LEU A 233 -14.34 3.72 6.03
CA LEU A 233 -15.44 4.67 6.22
C LEU A 233 -16.37 4.24 7.36
N PHE A 234 -16.67 2.95 7.47
CA PHE A 234 -17.46 2.38 8.55
C PHE A 234 -16.79 2.56 9.91
N VAL A 235 -15.49 2.24 10.02
CA VAL A 235 -14.70 2.45 11.25
C VAL A 235 -14.63 3.94 11.60
N PHE A 236 -14.43 4.81 10.61
CA PHE A 236 -14.43 6.27 10.80
C PHE A 236 -15.79 6.78 11.30
N ALA A 237 -16.89 6.33 10.68
CA ALA A 237 -18.25 6.69 11.10
C ALA A 237 -18.55 6.22 12.54
N LEU A 238 -18.13 5.01 12.91
CA LEU A 238 -18.25 4.52 14.29
C LEU A 238 -17.40 5.33 15.27
N SER A 239 -16.20 5.76 14.86
CA SER A 239 -15.34 6.61 15.67
C SER A 239 -16.01 7.97 15.98
N LEU A 240 -16.74 8.55 15.01
CA LEU A 240 -17.52 9.77 15.20
C LEU A 240 -18.71 9.61 16.15
N ALA A 241 -19.32 8.42 16.19
CA ALA A 241 -20.45 8.09 17.07
C ALA A 241 -20.04 7.95 18.56
N GLY A 242 -18.74 8.03 18.87
CA GLY A 242 -18.19 7.98 20.22
C GLY A 242 -17.72 6.59 20.65
N TRP A 243 -16.80 6.57 21.61
CA TRP A 243 -16.08 5.37 22.04
C TRP A 243 -17.01 4.25 22.56
N ALA A 244 -18.14 4.60 23.18
CA ALA A 244 -19.11 3.63 23.69
C ALA A 244 -19.81 2.87 22.56
N VAL A 245 -20.20 3.55 21.48
CA VAL A 245 -20.81 2.92 20.29
C VAL A 245 -19.78 2.07 19.56
N LEU A 246 -18.56 2.59 19.41
CA LEU A 246 -17.45 1.85 18.84
C LEU A 246 -17.23 0.52 19.56
N LEU A 247 -17.13 0.52 20.89
CA LEU A 247 -17.00 -0.71 21.67
C LEU A 247 -18.24 -1.60 21.56
N GLY A 248 -19.45 -1.01 21.64
CA GLY A 248 -20.71 -1.75 21.55
C GLY A 248 -20.89 -2.51 20.23
N VAL A 249 -20.34 -2.00 19.13
CA VAL A 249 -20.42 -2.63 17.80
C VAL A 249 -19.19 -3.50 17.52
N CYS A 250 -17.98 -3.03 17.83
CA CYS A 250 -16.76 -3.78 17.55
C CYS A 250 -16.61 -5.03 18.43
N LEU A 251 -17.00 -4.98 19.71
CA LEU A 251 -16.87 -6.11 20.62
C LEU A 251 -17.66 -7.35 20.15
N PRO A 252 -18.98 -7.27 19.81
CA PRO A 252 -19.71 -8.43 19.32
C PRO A 252 -19.21 -8.91 17.95
N LEU A 253 -18.79 -8.01 17.04
CA LEU A 253 -18.20 -8.40 15.76
C LEU A 253 -16.89 -9.19 15.94
N CYS A 254 -16.00 -8.71 16.82
CA CYS A 254 -14.77 -9.41 17.17
C CYS A 254 -15.05 -10.74 17.86
N ALA A 255 -16.00 -10.78 18.79
CA ALA A 255 -16.41 -12.01 19.48
C ALA A 255 -16.97 -13.06 18.50
N LEU A 256 -17.82 -12.63 17.55
CA LEU A 256 -18.34 -13.48 16.49
C LEU A 256 -17.20 -14.02 15.60
N PHE A 257 -16.28 -13.15 15.17
CA PHE A 257 -15.14 -13.56 14.35
C PHE A 257 -14.26 -14.59 15.08
N ILE A 258 -13.94 -14.35 16.35
CA ILE A 258 -13.18 -15.29 17.18
C ILE A 258 -13.95 -16.61 17.33
N ALA A 259 -15.26 -16.57 17.58
CA ALA A 259 -16.08 -17.77 17.70
C ALA A 259 -16.06 -18.60 16.41
N VAL A 260 -16.21 -17.97 15.23
CA VAL A 260 -16.11 -18.64 13.93
C VAL A 260 -14.74 -19.27 13.72
N VAL A 261 -13.66 -18.55 14.03
CA VAL A 261 -12.29 -19.08 13.93
C VAL A 261 -12.09 -20.28 14.87
N VAL A 262 -12.55 -20.18 16.12
CA VAL A 262 -12.44 -21.27 17.10
C VAL A 262 -13.24 -22.48 16.65
N ILE A 263 -14.48 -22.31 16.20
CA ILE A 263 -15.32 -23.39 15.68
C ILE A 263 -14.64 -24.06 14.48
N ASN A 264 -14.14 -23.30 13.50
CA ASN A 264 -13.43 -23.86 12.33
C ASN A 264 -12.16 -24.62 12.73
N VAL A 265 -11.41 -24.13 13.72
CA VAL A 265 -10.22 -24.83 14.25
C VAL A 265 -10.62 -26.11 14.97
N MET A 266 -11.71 -26.09 15.75
CA MET A 266 -12.23 -27.24 16.47
C MET A 266 -12.81 -28.30 15.54
N GLN A 267 -13.54 -27.92 14.48
CA GLN A 267 -14.00 -28.83 13.42
C GLN A 267 -12.83 -29.60 12.81
N LYS A 268 -11.70 -28.92 12.56
CA LYS A 268 -10.50 -29.54 11.95
C LYS A 268 -9.66 -30.37 12.92
N ARG A 269 -9.60 -30.01 14.21
CA ARG A 269 -8.72 -30.69 15.20
C ARG A 269 -9.43 -31.71 16.09
N ARG A 270 -10.71 -31.51 16.42
CA ARG A 270 -11.51 -32.30 17.37
C ARG A 270 -13.01 -32.26 16.99
N PRO A 271 -13.43 -32.91 15.89
CA PRO A 271 -14.83 -32.86 15.42
C PRO A 271 -15.84 -33.44 16.44
N HIS A 272 -15.43 -34.43 17.23
CA HIS A 272 -16.28 -35.07 18.24
C HIS A 272 -16.60 -34.20 19.47
N SER A 273 -15.94 -33.05 19.66
CA SER A 273 -16.20 -32.16 20.80
C SER A 273 -17.21 -31.05 20.49
N LEU A 274 -17.72 -30.97 19.25
CA LEU A 274 -18.75 -30.00 18.83
C LEU A 274 -20.12 -30.66 18.70
N PRO A 275 -21.22 -29.98 19.06
CA PRO A 275 -22.57 -30.46 18.79
C PRO A 275 -22.81 -30.59 17.28
N GLU A 276 -23.62 -31.57 16.86
CA GLU A 276 -23.82 -31.94 15.44
C GLU A 276 -24.11 -30.76 14.51
N LYS A 277 -24.90 -29.77 14.97
CA LYS A 277 -25.23 -28.57 14.18
C LYS A 277 -24.06 -27.61 13.91
N LEU A 278 -22.98 -27.70 14.68
CA LEU A 278 -21.77 -26.88 14.51
C LEU A 278 -20.60 -27.68 13.94
N GLN A 279 -20.80 -28.95 13.59
CA GLN A 279 -19.76 -29.76 12.93
C GLN A 279 -19.62 -29.39 11.45
N ASN A 280 -20.74 -29.09 10.79
CA ASN A 280 -20.77 -28.55 9.43
C ASN A 280 -21.59 -27.26 9.43
N TRP A 281 -21.21 -26.32 8.57
CA TRP A 281 -21.92 -25.05 8.45
C TRP A 281 -23.24 -25.15 7.68
N ASP A 282 -23.68 -26.35 7.29
CA ASP A 282 -24.80 -26.62 6.36
C ASP A 282 -26.16 -26.02 6.77
N PHE A 283 -26.28 -25.55 8.03
CA PHE A 283 -27.46 -24.80 8.47
C PHE A 283 -27.52 -23.36 7.91
N LEU A 284 -26.38 -22.79 7.49
CA LEU A 284 -26.32 -21.45 6.92
C LEU A 284 -26.82 -21.49 5.47
N PRO A 285 -27.47 -20.41 4.99
CA PRO A 285 -28.03 -20.45 3.66
C PRO A 285 -26.92 -20.38 2.60
N VAL A 286 -27.23 -20.82 1.37
CA VAL A 286 -26.25 -21.09 0.29
C VAL A 286 -25.39 -19.87 -0.08
N TRP A 287 -25.94 -18.66 -0.06
CA TRP A 287 -25.23 -17.37 -0.23
C TRP A 287 -24.05 -17.12 0.73
N MET A 288 -23.99 -17.79 1.89
CA MET A 288 -22.88 -17.68 2.84
C MET A 288 -21.84 -18.79 2.67
N HIS A 289 -22.16 -19.83 1.88
CA HIS A 289 -21.30 -20.98 1.62
C HIS A 289 -20.63 -20.91 0.25
N SER A 290 -21.33 -20.35 -0.73
CA SER A 290 -20.89 -20.29 -2.12
C SER A 290 -21.13 -18.90 -2.70
N LEU A 291 -20.17 -18.44 -3.50
CA LEU A 291 -20.26 -17.19 -4.27
C LEU A 291 -20.99 -17.38 -5.61
N GLU A 292 -21.26 -18.64 -6.02
CA GLU A 292 -21.97 -18.99 -7.27
C GLU A 292 -23.32 -18.27 -7.47
N PRO A 293 -24.23 -18.19 -6.47
CA PRO A 293 -25.51 -17.50 -6.67
C PRO A 293 -25.33 -16.00 -6.95
N TRP A 294 -24.32 -15.36 -6.33
CA TRP A 294 -24.00 -13.95 -6.58
C TRP A 294 -23.36 -13.75 -7.96
N ASP A 295 -22.51 -14.67 -8.38
CA ASP A 295 -21.89 -14.62 -9.70
C ASP A 295 -22.95 -14.66 -10.82
N ASN A 296 -23.95 -15.54 -10.70
CA ASN A 296 -25.06 -15.62 -11.66
C ASN A 296 -25.86 -14.31 -11.75
N ILE A 297 -26.13 -13.65 -10.61
CA ILE A 297 -26.85 -12.38 -10.58
C ILE A 297 -26.02 -11.26 -11.20
N ILE A 298 -24.74 -11.17 -10.83
CA ILE A 298 -23.85 -10.12 -11.31
C ILE A 298 -23.58 -10.29 -12.80
N MET A 299 -23.31 -11.51 -13.27
CA MET A 299 -23.12 -11.80 -14.70
C MET A 299 -24.40 -11.57 -15.50
N SER A 300 -25.58 -11.88 -14.97
CA SER A 300 -26.86 -11.54 -15.60
C SER A 300 -27.05 -10.01 -15.73
N SER A 301 -26.71 -9.26 -14.68
CA SER A 301 -26.78 -7.78 -14.70
C SER A 301 -25.75 -7.13 -15.63
N LEU A 302 -24.55 -7.72 -15.76
CA LEU A 302 -23.48 -7.24 -16.63
C LEU A 302 -23.70 -7.64 -18.10
N ALA A 303 -24.29 -8.81 -18.35
CA ALA A 303 -24.69 -9.26 -19.68
C ALA A 303 -25.87 -8.46 -20.25
N PHE A 304 -26.74 -7.92 -19.38
CA PHE A 304 -27.79 -6.97 -19.78
C PHE A 304 -27.19 -5.69 -20.39
N CYS A 305 -26.06 -5.21 -19.86
CA CYS A 305 -25.30 -4.10 -20.42
C CYS A 305 -24.63 -4.46 -21.76
N GLY A 306 -24.11 -5.69 -21.90
CA GLY A 306 -23.49 -6.19 -23.12
C GLY A 306 -24.47 -6.36 -24.31
N LYS A 307 -25.74 -6.67 -24.06
CA LYS A 307 -26.76 -6.81 -25.11
C LYS A 307 -27.27 -5.48 -25.68
N HIS A 308 -27.19 -4.38 -24.94
CA HIS A 308 -27.65 -3.06 -25.39
C HIS A 308 -26.54 -2.15 -25.96
N CYS A 309 -25.26 -2.50 -25.79
CA CYS A 309 -24.12 -1.72 -26.32
C CYS A 309 -23.39 -2.36 -27.52
N CYS A 310 -23.99 -3.37 -28.17
CA CYS A 310 -23.34 -4.07 -29.30
C CYS A 310 -23.65 -3.40 -30.65
N GLY A 311 -23.03 -2.24 -30.88
CA GLY A 311 -22.98 -1.60 -32.19
C GLY A 311 -21.56 -1.23 -32.65
N PHE A 312 -20.61 -1.00 -31.73
CA PHE A 312 -19.32 -0.40 -32.13
C PHE A 312 -18.09 -0.73 -31.26
N CYS A 313 -18.12 -1.74 -30.38
CA CYS A 313 -17.00 -1.97 -29.45
C CYS A 313 -16.06 -3.12 -29.88
N LYS A 314 -14.79 -2.79 -30.09
CA LYS A 314 -13.65 -3.70 -30.37
C LYS A 314 -13.33 -4.66 -29.21
N CYS A 315 -14.02 -4.57 -28.07
CA CYS A 315 -13.77 -5.34 -26.84
C CYS A 315 -14.04 -6.85 -26.96
N CYS A 316 -14.88 -7.32 -27.89
CA CYS A 316 -15.16 -8.75 -28.02
C CYS A 316 -14.03 -9.57 -28.67
N LYS A 317 -13.05 -8.94 -29.35
CA LYS A 317 -11.90 -9.67 -29.91
C LYS A 317 -10.82 -10.01 -28.88
N VAL A 318 -10.82 -9.37 -27.71
CA VAL A 318 -9.75 -9.55 -26.70
C VAL A 318 -9.89 -10.86 -25.91
N ASN A 319 -11.11 -11.41 -25.79
CA ASN A 319 -11.33 -12.63 -25.01
C ASN A 319 -10.67 -13.87 -25.64
N THR A 320 -10.58 -13.95 -26.96
CA THR A 320 -10.01 -15.12 -27.65
C THR A 320 -8.48 -15.17 -27.60
N GLU A 321 -7.80 -14.01 -27.56
CA GLU A 321 -6.34 -13.96 -27.42
C GLU A 321 -5.87 -14.15 -25.96
N GLN A 322 -6.67 -13.70 -24.99
CA GLN A 322 -6.36 -13.90 -23.56
C GLN A 322 -6.50 -15.36 -23.11
N GLU A 323 -7.38 -16.16 -23.73
CA GLU A 323 -7.50 -17.59 -23.43
C GLU A 323 -6.27 -18.38 -23.90
N GLY A 324 -5.72 -18.08 -25.09
CA GLY A 324 -4.49 -18.72 -25.59
C GLY A 324 -3.23 -18.35 -24.79
N ALA A 325 -3.13 -17.10 -24.31
CA ALA A 325 -2.03 -16.67 -23.45
C ALA A 325 -2.12 -17.26 -22.02
N LYS A 326 -3.34 -17.43 -21.50
CA LYS A 326 -3.59 -18.08 -20.20
C LYS A 326 -3.28 -19.56 -20.22
N ASP A 327 -3.61 -20.28 -21.29
CA ASP A 327 -3.29 -21.70 -21.44
C ASP A 327 -1.76 -21.93 -21.45
N ASN A 328 -1.01 -21.07 -22.14
CA ASN A 328 0.46 -21.13 -22.13
C ASN A 328 1.09 -20.74 -20.78
N GLN A 329 0.55 -19.73 -20.07
CA GLN A 329 1.03 -19.39 -18.72
C GLN A 329 0.70 -20.48 -17.69
N LEU A 330 -0.50 -21.07 -17.76
CA LEU A 330 -0.92 -22.15 -16.88
C LEU A 330 -0.04 -23.40 -17.09
N LYS A 331 0.21 -23.78 -18.36
CA LYS A 331 1.13 -24.87 -18.71
C LYS A 331 2.56 -24.61 -18.22
N THR A 332 3.04 -23.37 -18.31
CA THR A 332 4.39 -23.02 -17.83
C THR A 332 4.49 -23.07 -16.30
N MET A 333 3.45 -22.64 -15.58
CA MET A 333 3.39 -22.72 -14.12
C MET A 333 3.25 -24.16 -13.63
N GLU A 334 2.41 -24.98 -14.26
CA GLU A 334 2.26 -26.41 -13.95
C GLU A 334 3.58 -27.18 -14.19
N VAL A 335 4.32 -26.86 -15.25
CA VAL A 335 5.64 -27.45 -15.50
C VAL A 335 6.62 -27.08 -14.40
N TYR A 336 6.61 -25.84 -13.89
CA TYR A 336 7.54 -25.40 -12.84
C TYR A 336 7.19 -26.01 -11.47
N GLU A 337 5.90 -26.09 -11.14
CA GLU A 337 5.40 -26.65 -9.88
C GLU A 337 5.61 -28.18 -9.84
N ASN A 338 5.37 -28.88 -10.95
CA ASN A 338 5.68 -30.31 -11.09
C ASN A 338 7.19 -30.59 -11.03
N THR A 339 8.03 -29.71 -11.60
CA THR A 339 9.49 -29.86 -11.51
C THR A 339 9.98 -29.71 -10.06
N MET A 340 9.40 -28.79 -9.28
CA MET A 340 9.73 -28.66 -7.85
C MET A 340 9.18 -29.83 -7.02
N ALA A 341 7.97 -30.32 -7.30
CA ALA A 341 7.40 -31.47 -6.61
C ALA A 341 8.18 -32.77 -6.88
N MET A 342 8.61 -33.00 -8.12
CA MET A 342 9.47 -34.16 -8.47
C MET A 342 10.86 -34.08 -7.83
N ALA A 343 11.43 -32.87 -7.69
CA ALA A 343 12.70 -32.67 -6.99
C ALA A 343 12.60 -32.91 -5.47
N ASP A 344 11.43 -32.70 -4.87
CA ASP A 344 11.14 -33.01 -3.47
C ASP A 344 10.87 -34.51 -3.25
N GLU A 345 10.22 -35.22 -4.21
CA GLU A 345 10.01 -36.67 -4.13
C GLU A 345 11.31 -37.48 -4.27
N GLU A 346 12.26 -37.06 -5.11
CA GLU A 346 13.57 -37.74 -5.22
C GLU A 346 14.42 -37.62 -3.95
N ARG A 347 14.13 -36.66 -3.04
CA ARG A 347 14.86 -36.49 -1.76
C ARG A 347 14.17 -37.11 -0.56
N GLY A 348 12.96 -37.63 -0.72
CA GLY A 348 12.14 -38.23 0.35
C GLY A 348 11.88 -39.71 0.13
N GLY A 349 12.89 -40.56 0.28
CA GLY A 349 12.69 -42.01 0.23
C GLY A 349 11.75 -42.50 1.35
N ARG A 350 10.47 -42.74 1.03
CA ARG A 350 9.57 -43.69 1.71
C ARG A 350 8.37 -44.03 0.81
N ARG A 351 8.26 -45.32 0.46
CA ARG A 351 7.10 -45.94 -0.22
C ARG A 351 5.81 -45.75 0.58
N ALA A 352 4.73 -45.38 -0.11
CA ALA A 352 3.34 -45.70 0.23
C ALA A 352 2.49 -45.78 -1.08
N PRO A 353 1.37 -46.51 -1.10
CA PRO A 353 0.92 -47.23 -2.30
C PRO A 353 0.11 -46.39 -3.29
N ALA A 354 0.12 -46.86 -4.53
CA ALA A 354 -0.64 -46.33 -5.66
C ALA A 354 -2.13 -46.16 -5.34
N VAL A 355 -2.62 -44.93 -5.49
CA VAL A 355 -4.06 -44.65 -5.60
C VAL A 355 -4.45 -44.99 -7.04
N ALA A 356 -5.21 -46.08 -7.19
CA ALA A 356 -5.82 -46.47 -8.44
C ALA A 356 -6.83 -45.40 -8.88
N CYS A 357 -6.60 -44.79 -10.04
CA CYS A 357 -7.63 -44.05 -10.76
C CYS A 357 -8.66 -45.05 -11.29
N VAL A 358 -9.87 -44.99 -10.74
CA VAL A 358 -11.05 -45.66 -11.29
C VAL A 358 -11.58 -44.78 -12.43
N ASP A 359 -11.42 -45.24 -13.66
CA ASP A 359 -12.10 -44.70 -14.83
C ASP A 359 -13.62 -44.79 -14.64
N LYS A 360 -14.29 -43.63 -14.62
CA LYS A 360 -15.74 -43.52 -14.81
C LYS A 360 -16.01 -43.00 -16.22
N THR A 361 -15.98 -43.90 -17.20
CA THR A 361 -16.58 -43.72 -18.52
C THR A 361 -17.38 -44.98 -18.88
N GLY A 362 -18.42 -45.25 -18.09
CA GLY A 362 -19.48 -46.20 -18.44
C GLY A 362 -20.67 -45.47 -19.04
N THR A 363 -20.66 -45.27 -20.35
CA THR A 363 -21.87 -44.90 -21.11
C THR A 363 -22.77 -46.12 -21.19
N ASN A 364 -23.86 -46.11 -20.42
CA ASN A 364 -25.01 -46.97 -20.63
C ASN A 364 -25.66 -46.63 -21.97
N ASN A 365 -25.67 -47.59 -22.91
CA ASN A 365 -26.68 -47.67 -23.96
C ASN A 365 -27.08 -49.14 -24.11
N THR A 366 -28.22 -49.47 -23.52
CA THR A 366 -29.05 -50.63 -23.85
C THR A 366 -30.37 -50.08 -24.38
N ALA A 367 -30.65 -50.27 -25.66
CA ALA A 367 -31.98 -50.60 -26.17
C ALA A 367 -31.86 -51.00 -27.64
N LEU A 368 -32.58 -52.08 -27.96
CA LEU A 368 -32.92 -52.66 -29.26
C LEU A 368 -32.97 -51.71 -30.46
#